data_AF-A0A2M9HSW8-F1
#
_entry.id   AF-A0A2M9HSW8-F1
#
_cell.length_a   1.000
_cell.length_b   1.000
_cell.length_c   1.000
_cell.angle_alpha   90.00
_cell.angle_beta   90.00
_cell.angle_gamma   90.00
#
_symmetry.space_group_name_H-M   'P 1'
#
loop_
_entity.id
_entity.type
_entity.pdbx_description
1 polymer ?
#
loop_
_entity_poly.entity_id
_entity_poly.type
_entity_poly.pdbx_seq_one_letter_code
_entity_poly.pdbx_strand_id
1 'polypeptide(L)'
;MTMLLICAQWFLYWTAYSFVGWAWETMLSVVLRKRFEDRGMLNGPICPIYGFGALLVLALLHDVRNPVALFLASGVVACTLEYVSSWAIEKLYHVRFWDYTGKPFNINGRVYLNGFLAFGLGAATIVLVVQPRMADIVESWPDIMVGIAAAVLFVATAVDWAITQAGLHSFDSRLARVSEQIKMRKLEQIEAIDTRIDIANEVLARSLSWQQRRLVRIFPRLTSPRDPDVVSRIRRILERRGW
;
A
#
# COMPACT_ATOMS: atom_id res chain seq x y z
N MET A 1 -32.24 -8.51 -8.73
CA MET A 1 -31.01 -8.74 -7.94
C MET A 1 -31.24 -8.26 -6.51
N THR A 2 -31.01 -9.09 -5.49
CA THR A 2 -31.14 -8.65 -4.10
C THR A 2 -30.01 -7.67 -3.76
N MET A 3 -30.25 -6.72 -2.84
CA MET A 3 -29.22 -5.75 -2.41
C MET A 3 -27.94 -6.45 -1.92
N LEU A 4 -28.09 -7.59 -1.24
CA LEU A 4 -26.97 -8.42 -0.77
C LEU A 4 -26.10 -8.94 -1.92
N LEU A 5 -26.72 -9.38 -3.03
CA LEU A 5 -25.98 -9.90 -4.17
C LEU A 5 -25.19 -8.80 -4.88
N ILE A 6 -25.75 -7.60 -5.00
CA ILE A 6 -25.04 -6.42 -5.52
C ILE A 6 -23.80 -6.16 -4.66
N CYS A 7 -23.94 -6.10 -3.33
CA CYS A 7 -22.81 -5.89 -2.44
C CYS A 7 -21.75 -6.99 -2.58
N ALA A 8 -22.16 -8.25 -2.73
CA ALA A 8 -21.24 -9.37 -2.94
C ALA A 8 -20.46 -9.21 -4.25
N GLN A 9 -21.12 -8.87 -5.36
CA GLN A 9 -20.45 -8.64 -6.65
C GLN A 9 -19.44 -7.48 -6.58
N TRP A 10 -19.82 -6.35 -5.98
CA TRP A 10 -18.93 -5.21 -5.80
C TRP A 10 -17.73 -5.55 -4.92
N PHE A 11 -17.92 -6.38 -3.88
CA PHE A 11 -16.83 -6.88 -3.06
C PHE A 11 -15.90 -7.82 -3.83
N LEU A 12 -16.42 -8.68 -4.71
CA LEU A 12 -15.60 -9.51 -5.59
C LEU A 12 -14.80 -8.66 -6.59
N TYR A 13 -15.40 -7.63 -7.18
CA TYR A 13 -14.68 -6.68 -8.03
C TYR A 13 -13.55 -6.00 -7.26
N TRP A 14 -13.84 -5.48 -6.06
CA TRP A 14 -12.82 -4.89 -5.19
C TRP A 14 -11.67 -5.85 -4.90
N THR A 15 -12.00 -7.10 -4.56
CA THR A 15 -11.00 -8.12 -4.22
C THR A 15 -10.12 -8.45 -5.43
N ALA A 16 -10.73 -8.64 -6.59
CA ALA A 16 -10.02 -8.94 -7.82
C ALA A 16 -9.11 -7.79 -8.27
N TYR A 17 -9.61 -6.54 -8.25
CA TYR A 17 -8.78 -5.38 -8.59
C TYR A 17 -7.67 -5.14 -7.58
N SER A 18 -7.90 -5.43 -6.29
CA SER A 18 -6.85 -5.39 -5.27
C SER A 18 -5.78 -6.45 -5.49
N PHE A 19 -6.16 -7.64 -5.96
CA PHE A 19 -5.23 -8.71 -6.32
C PHE A 19 -4.45 -8.38 -7.61
N VAL A 20 -5.10 -7.85 -8.63
CA VAL A 20 -4.44 -7.39 -9.87
C VAL A 20 -3.43 -6.29 -9.57
N GLY A 21 -3.80 -5.32 -8.72
CA GLY A 21 -2.88 -4.30 -8.25
C GLY A 21 -1.67 -4.86 -7.51
N TRP A 22 -1.89 -5.85 -6.64
CA TRP A 22 -0.81 -6.58 -5.99
C TRP A 22 0.10 -7.29 -6.99
N ALA A 23 -0.47 -8.00 -7.97
CA ALA A 23 0.28 -8.71 -8.99
C ALA A 23 1.11 -7.76 -9.84
N TRP A 24 0.52 -6.62 -10.24
CA TRP A 24 1.20 -5.55 -10.98
C TRP A 24 2.42 -5.02 -10.23
N GLU A 25 2.25 -4.62 -8.97
CA GLU A 25 3.34 -4.10 -8.13
C GLU A 25 4.43 -5.16 -7.88
N THR A 26 4.02 -6.41 -7.67
CA THR A 26 4.96 -7.53 -7.47
C THR A 26 5.76 -7.80 -8.75
N MET A 27 5.11 -7.81 -9.92
CA MET A 27 5.78 -7.96 -11.22
C MET A 27 6.72 -6.78 -11.51
N LEU A 28 6.30 -5.55 -11.27
CA LEU A 28 7.16 -4.37 -11.39
C LEU A 28 8.39 -4.48 -10.50
N SER A 29 8.24 -5.00 -9.28
CA SER A 29 9.38 -5.25 -8.40
C SER A 29 10.33 -6.31 -8.95
N VAL A 30 9.81 -7.39 -9.51
CA VAL A 30 10.64 -8.44 -10.14
C VAL A 30 11.40 -7.88 -11.34
N VAL A 31 10.75 -7.11 -12.21
CA VAL A 31 11.38 -6.56 -13.41
C VAL A 31 12.39 -5.47 -13.09
N LEU A 32 12.01 -4.49 -12.25
CA LEU A 32 12.84 -3.31 -11.99
C LEU A 32 13.92 -3.57 -10.94
N ARG A 33 13.68 -4.46 -9.97
CA ARG A 33 14.59 -4.71 -8.84
C ARG A 33 15.19 -6.10 -8.82
N LYS A 34 14.80 -6.98 -9.74
CA LYS A 34 15.24 -8.39 -9.81
C LYS A 34 15.00 -9.15 -8.51
N ARG A 35 13.99 -8.74 -7.74
CA ARG A 35 13.61 -9.35 -6.46
C ARG A 35 12.10 -9.52 -6.40
N PHE A 36 11.69 -10.74 -6.05
CA PHE A 36 10.30 -11.01 -5.70
C PHE A 36 10.00 -10.39 -4.34
N GLU A 37 9.30 -9.26 -4.36
CA GLU A 37 8.87 -8.57 -3.17
C GLU A 37 7.36 -8.49 -3.22
N ASP A 38 6.72 -9.13 -2.25
CA ASP A 38 5.29 -9.05 -2.04
C ASP A 38 4.92 -7.62 -1.57
N ARG A 39 4.36 -6.82 -2.49
CA ARG A 39 4.05 -5.39 -2.29
C ARG A 39 2.69 -5.15 -1.61
N GLY A 40 2.02 -6.21 -1.14
CA GLY A 40 0.73 -6.09 -0.47
C GLY A 40 0.85 -5.24 0.80
N MET A 41 -0.08 -4.29 0.98
CA MET A 41 -0.21 -3.58 2.26
C MET A 41 -0.64 -4.54 3.36
N LEU A 42 -1.54 -5.45 3.01
CA LEU A 42 -1.97 -6.57 3.83
C LEU A 42 -0.93 -7.71 3.78
N ASN A 43 -1.05 -8.69 4.67
CA ASN A 43 -0.15 -9.85 4.68
C ASN A 43 -0.39 -10.80 3.50
N GLY A 44 -1.62 -10.83 2.99
CA GLY A 44 -2.03 -11.54 1.80
C GLY A 44 -1.80 -10.74 0.51
N PRO A 45 -2.06 -11.35 -0.66
CA PRO A 45 -1.80 -10.79 -1.98
C PRO A 45 -2.84 -9.72 -2.38
N ILE A 46 -3.06 -8.73 -1.52
CA ILE A 46 -4.11 -7.73 -1.67
C ILE A 46 -3.50 -6.34 -1.47
N CYS A 47 -3.71 -5.49 -2.47
CA CYS A 47 -3.35 -4.08 -2.41
C CYS A 47 -4.64 -3.22 -2.43
N PRO A 48 -5.19 -2.87 -1.25
CA PRO A 48 -6.52 -2.25 -1.13
C PRO A 48 -6.71 -0.98 -1.96
N ILE A 49 -5.66 -0.17 -2.13
CA ILE A 49 -5.71 1.09 -2.87
C ILE A 49 -6.14 0.88 -4.33
N TYR A 50 -5.77 -0.24 -4.95
CA TYR A 50 -6.18 -0.55 -6.32
C TYR A 50 -7.66 -0.96 -6.40
N GLY A 51 -8.14 -1.75 -5.44
CA GLY A 51 -9.56 -2.09 -5.34
C GLY A 51 -10.42 -0.85 -5.15
N PHE A 52 -10.06 0.02 -4.20
CA PHE A 52 -10.78 1.28 -3.98
C PHE A 52 -10.69 2.21 -5.19
N GLY A 53 -9.53 2.32 -5.83
CA GLY A 53 -9.34 3.13 -7.02
C GLY A 53 -10.23 2.68 -8.17
N ALA A 54 -10.24 1.38 -8.46
CA ALA A 54 -11.10 0.79 -9.49
C ALA A 54 -12.59 1.01 -9.16
N LEU A 55 -13.02 0.72 -7.94
CA LEU A 55 -14.43 0.92 -7.55
C LEU A 55 -14.87 2.38 -7.62
N LEU A 56 -14.03 3.33 -7.20
CA LEU A 56 -14.34 4.76 -7.27
C LEU A 56 -14.49 5.23 -8.71
N VAL A 57 -13.58 4.81 -9.59
CA VAL A 57 -13.64 5.15 -11.01
C VAL A 57 -14.87 4.51 -11.66
N LEU A 58 -15.20 3.26 -11.32
CA LEU A 58 -16.41 2.59 -11.81
C LEU A 58 -17.68 3.29 -11.31
N ALA A 59 -17.75 3.67 -10.04
CA ALA A 59 -18.92 4.35 -9.49
C ALA A 59 -19.10 5.75 -10.10
N LEU A 60 -18.02 6.52 -10.26
CA LEU A 60 -18.09 7.94 -10.63
C LEU A 60 -18.01 8.19 -12.14
N LEU A 61 -17.35 7.31 -12.91
CA LEU A 61 -16.95 7.58 -14.29
C LEU A 61 -17.50 6.56 -15.31
N HIS A 62 -18.39 5.66 -14.92
CA HIS A 62 -18.97 4.66 -15.85
C HIS A 62 -19.68 5.29 -17.07
N ASP A 63 -20.30 6.46 -16.91
CA ASP A 63 -21.04 7.14 -17.98
C ASP A 63 -20.16 8.01 -18.91
N VAL A 64 -18.87 8.17 -18.59
CA VAL A 64 -17.97 9.05 -19.34
C VAL A 64 -17.51 8.37 -20.62
N ARG A 65 -18.12 8.74 -21.74
CA ARG A 65 -17.84 8.14 -23.05
C ARG A 65 -16.59 8.68 -23.75
N ASN A 66 -16.19 9.92 -23.44
CA ASN A 66 -15.02 10.51 -24.08
C ASN A 66 -13.74 9.93 -23.45
N PRO A 67 -12.87 9.25 -24.22
CA PRO A 67 -11.71 8.55 -23.67
C PRO A 67 -10.67 9.50 -23.04
N VAL A 68 -10.53 10.72 -23.58
CA VAL A 68 -9.62 11.73 -23.01
C VAL A 68 -10.18 12.26 -21.70
N ALA A 69 -11.47 12.55 -21.64
CA ALA A 69 -12.12 12.99 -20.40
C ALA A 69 -12.06 11.89 -19.33
N LEU A 70 -12.29 10.63 -19.73
CA LEU A 70 -12.20 9.48 -18.84
C LEU A 70 -10.78 9.29 -18.29
N PHE A 71 -9.76 9.39 -19.14
CA PHE A 71 -8.36 9.34 -18.72
C PHE A 71 -8.00 10.42 -17.70
N LEU A 72 -8.34 11.68 -18.00
CA LEU A 72 -8.05 12.81 -17.11
C LEU A 72 -8.80 12.68 -15.79
N ALA A 73 -10.11 12.40 -15.83
CA ALA A 73 -10.92 12.22 -14.64
C ALA A 73 -10.45 11.04 -13.80
N SER A 74 -10.07 9.92 -14.43
CA SER A 74 -9.52 8.75 -13.75
C SER A 74 -8.20 9.08 -13.05
N GLY A 75 -7.31 9.84 -13.71
CA GLY A 75 -6.07 10.32 -13.11
C GLY A 75 -6.34 11.19 -11.86
N VAL A 76 -7.33 12.09 -11.93
CA VAL A 76 -7.72 12.95 -10.79
C VAL A 76 -8.25 12.10 -9.63
N VAL A 77 -9.15 11.15 -9.90
CA VAL A 77 -9.71 10.26 -8.87
C VAL A 77 -8.60 9.41 -8.23
N ALA A 78 -7.72 8.83 -9.04
CA ALA A 78 -6.62 7.99 -8.56
C ALA A 78 -5.61 8.79 -7.72
N CYS A 79 -5.18 9.98 -8.17
CA CYS A 79 -4.30 10.84 -7.38
C CYS A 79 -4.99 11.35 -6.11
N THR A 80 -6.29 11.64 -6.15
CA THR A 80 -7.02 12.03 -4.94
C THR A 80 -7.01 10.89 -3.91
N LEU A 81 -7.28 9.66 -4.36
CA LEU A 81 -7.22 8.48 -3.49
C LEU A 81 -5.80 8.24 -2.95
N GLU A 82 -4.77 8.33 -3.79
CA GLU A 82 -3.37 8.17 -3.39
C GLU A 82 -2.96 9.23 -2.36
N TYR A 83 -3.36 10.48 -2.57
CA TYR A 83 -3.09 11.57 -1.65
C TYR A 83 -3.76 11.35 -0.30
N VAL A 84 -5.08 11.07 -0.30
CA VAL A 84 -5.86 10.84 0.92
C VAL A 84 -5.35 9.63 1.67
N SER A 85 -5.00 8.54 0.97
CA SER A 85 -4.45 7.33 1.57
C SER A 85 -3.10 7.60 2.24
N SER A 86 -2.19 8.29 1.54
CA SER A 86 -0.89 8.70 2.08
C SER A 86 -1.06 9.59 3.32
N TRP A 87 -1.98 10.56 3.27
CA TRP A 87 -2.27 11.46 4.38
C TRP A 87 -2.89 10.73 5.58
N ALA A 88 -3.85 9.83 5.35
CA ALA A 88 -4.51 9.06 6.41
C ALA A 88 -3.50 8.15 7.13
N ILE A 89 -2.64 7.46 6.39
CA ILE A 89 -1.59 6.59 6.96
C ILE A 89 -0.60 7.42 7.79
N GLU A 90 -0.20 8.59 7.29
CA GLU A 90 0.70 9.48 8.03
C GLU A 90 0.05 10.00 9.32
N LYS A 91 -1.24 10.32 9.31
CA LYS A 91 -1.97 10.79 10.51
C LYS A 91 -2.26 9.68 11.52
N LEU A 92 -2.56 8.47 11.06
CA LEU A 92 -2.90 7.35 11.94
C LEU A 92 -1.66 6.66 12.52
N TYR A 93 -0.60 6.49 11.72
CA TYR A 93 0.56 5.69 12.10
C TYR A 93 1.87 6.45 12.11
N HIS A 94 1.89 7.75 11.80
CA HIS A 94 3.12 8.56 11.74
C HIS A 94 4.22 7.89 10.89
N VAL A 95 3.80 7.31 9.77
CA VAL A 95 4.66 6.69 8.77
C VAL A 95 4.16 7.11 7.41
N ARG A 96 5.09 7.34 6.48
CA ARG A 96 4.81 7.59 5.07
C ARG A 96 5.42 6.45 4.26
N PHE A 97 4.61 5.73 3.48
CA PHE A 97 5.08 4.59 2.69
C PHE A 97 5.87 4.99 1.43
N TRP A 98 5.50 6.10 0.81
CA TRP A 98 6.15 6.63 -0.38
C TRP A 98 6.33 8.14 -0.28
N ASP A 99 7.43 8.61 -0.85
CA ASP A 99 7.74 10.04 -0.95
C ASP A 99 8.24 10.36 -2.36
N TYR A 100 7.52 11.24 -3.05
CA TYR A 100 7.82 11.75 -4.39
C TYR A 100 8.38 13.18 -4.36
N THR A 101 8.86 13.66 -3.22
CA THR A 101 9.55 14.96 -3.13
C THR A 101 10.67 15.02 -4.17
N GLY A 102 10.73 16.13 -4.92
CA GLY A 102 11.71 16.34 -5.99
C GLY A 102 11.32 15.71 -7.35
N LYS A 103 10.15 15.07 -7.46
CA LYS A 103 9.58 14.66 -8.76
C LYS A 103 8.76 15.80 -9.41
N PRO A 104 8.68 15.84 -10.75
CA PRO A 104 7.93 16.90 -11.45
C PRO A 104 6.45 16.85 -11.08
N PHE A 105 5.87 18.04 -10.83
CA PHE A 105 4.48 18.24 -10.40
C PHE A 105 4.08 17.40 -9.17
N ASN A 106 5.02 17.17 -8.25
CA ASN A 106 4.68 16.51 -6.99
C ASN A 106 3.84 17.44 -6.10
N ILE A 107 2.86 16.87 -5.40
CA ILE A 107 2.07 17.60 -4.38
C ILE A 107 2.40 17.01 -3.02
N ASN A 108 3.11 17.77 -2.18
CA ASN A 108 3.57 17.36 -0.84
C ASN A 108 4.32 16.02 -0.82
N GLY A 109 4.95 15.63 -1.93
CA GLY A 109 5.58 14.33 -2.11
C GLY A 109 4.62 13.13 -2.09
N ARG A 110 3.30 13.31 -2.16
CA ARG A 110 2.32 12.21 -2.07
C ARG A 110 1.86 11.67 -3.41
N VAL A 111 1.76 12.55 -4.40
CA VAL A 111 1.37 12.24 -5.78
C VAL A 111 2.28 13.02 -6.73
N TYR A 112 2.41 12.58 -7.97
CA TYR A 112 3.25 13.21 -8.99
C TYR A 112 2.76 12.89 -10.42
N LEU A 113 3.29 13.59 -11.42
CA LEU A 113 2.77 13.54 -12.80
C LEU A 113 2.77 12.13 -13.41
N ASN A 114 3.85 11.36 -13.32
CA ASN A 114 3.86 10.04 -13.98
C ASN A 114 2.92 9.07 -13.26
N GLY A 115 2.69 9.25 -11.95
CA GLY A 115 1.66 8.52 -11.21
C GLY A 115 0.28 8.83 -11.78
N PHE A 116 -0.03 10.11 -11.99
CA PHE A 116 -1.28 10.54 -12.64
C PHE A 116 -1.46 9.90 -14.02
N LEU A 117 -0.43 9.91 -14.86
CA LEU A 117 -0.51 9.35 -16.21
C LEU A 117 -0.68 7.83 -16.19
N ALA A 118 0.11 7.12 -15.37
CA ALA A 118 0.06 5.67 -15.28
C ALA A 118 -1.27 5.18 -14.69
N PHE A 119 -1.71 5.78 -13.57
CA PHE A 119 -2.97 5.41 -12.93
C PHE A 119 -4.18 5.87 -13.75
N GLY A 120 -4.13 7.04 -14.38
CA GLY A 120 -5.18 7.50 -15.28
C GLY A 120 -5.40 6.55 -16.46
N LEU A 121 -4.30 6.08 -17.09
CA LEU A 121 -4.39 5.13 -18.21
C LEU A 121 -4.87 3.76 -17.73
N GLY A 122 -4.33 3.27 -16.62
CA GLY A 122 -4.74 1.99 -16.03
C GLY A 122 -6.22 1.98 -15.65
N ALA A 123 -6.69 3.02 -14.96
CA ALA A 123 -8.09 3.15 -14.54
C ALA A 123 -9.04 3.32 -15.72
N ALA A 124 -8.69 4.12 -16.74
CA ALA A 124 -9.49 4.22 -17.96
C ALA A 124 -9.58 2.87 -18.69
N THR A 125 -8.47 2.11 -18.74
CA THR A 125 -8.44 0.75 -19.30
C THR A 125 -9.35 -0.19 -18.52
N ILE A 126 -9.39 -0.07 -17.19
CA ILE A 126 -10.28 -0.88 -16.35
C ILE A 126 -11.73 -0.63 -16.74
N VAL A 127 -12.17 0.63 -16.82
CA VAL A 127 -13.57 0.97 -17.17
C VAL A 127 -13.96 0.46 -18.54
N LEU A 128 -13.12 0.72 -19.55
CA LEU A 128 -13.48 0.47 -20.95
C LEU A 128 -13.34 -0.99 -21.38
N VAL A 129 -12.39 -1.72 -20.78
CA VAL A 129 -11.92 -3.01 -21.32
C VAL A 129 -12.06 -4.14 -20.30
N VAL A 130 -11.66 -3.89 -19.05
CA VAL A 130 -11.56 -4.96 -18.03
C VAL A 130 -12.91 -5.19 -17.35
N GLN A 131 -13.59 -4.13 -16.94
CA GLN A 131 -14.85 -4.23 -16.19
C GLN A 131 -15.95 -4.94 -16.96
N PRO A 132 -16.21 -4.67 -18.26
CA PRO A 132 -17.26 -5.38 -18.98
C PRO A 132 -17.02 -6.89 -18.95
N ARG A 133 -15.79 -7.32 -19.23
CA ARG A 133 -15.41 -8.75 -19.18
C ARG A 133 -15.51 -9.34 -17.78
N MET A 134 -15.13 -8.56 -16.77
CA MET A 134 -15.21 -9.01 -15.39
C MET A 134 -16.66 -9.17 -14.93
N ALA A 135 -17.54 -8.25 -15.34
CA ALA A 135 -18.97 -8.33 -15.09
C ALA A 135 -19.56 -9.59 -15.75
N ASP A 136 -19.25 -9.85 -17.02
CA ASP A 136 -19.71 -11.06 -17.73
C ASP A 136 -19.30 -12.35 -16.99
N ILE A 137 -18.07 -12.40 -16.47
CA ILE A 137 -17.58 -13.56 -15.69
C ILE A 137 -18.37 -13.70 -14.39
N VAL A 138 -18.53 -12.64 -13.61
CA VAL A 138 -19.21 -12.70 -12.31
C VAL A 138 -20.72 -12.94 -12.47
N GLU A 139 -21.34 -12.42 -13.52
CA GLU A 139 -22.74 -12.66 -13.85
C GLU A 139 -23.00 -14.07 -14.38
N SER A 140 -21.98 -14.75 -14.94
CA SER A 140 -22.09 -16.16 -15.33
C SER A 140 -22.17 -17.12 -14.14
N TRP A 141 -21.85 -16.65 -12.93
CA TRP A 141 -21.82 -17.47 -11.72
C TRP A 141 -23.20 -17.55 -11.08
N PRO A 142 -23.61 -18.72 -10.54
CA PRO A 142 -24.82 -18.80 -9.73
C PRO A 142 -24.76 -17.87 -8.51
N ASP A 143 -25.87 -17.23 -8.17
CA ASP A 143 -25.98 -16.29 -7.04
C ASP A 143 -25.41 -16.84 -5.72
N ILE A 144 -25.63 -18.13 -5.46
CA ILE A 144 -25.10 -18.81 -4.27
C ILE A 144 -23.57 -18.87 -4.28
N MET A 145 -22.95 -19.08 -5.45
CA MET A 145 -21.50 -19.13 -5.59
C MET A 145 -20.89 -17.75 -5.39
N VAL A 146 -21.52 -16.71 -5.93
CA VAL A 146 -21.14 -15.31 -5.70
C VAL A 146 -21.19 -14.98 -4.20
N GLY A 147 -22.28 -15.35 -3.53
CA GLY A 147 -22.45 -15.14 -2.09
C GLY A 147 -21.40 -15.86 -1.25
N ILE A 148 -21.14 -17.15 -1.52
CA ILE A 148 -20.14 -17.95 -0.80
C ILE A 148 -18.73 -17.39 -1.04
N ALA A 149 -18.36 -17.11 -2.29
CA ALA A 149 -17.05 -16.57 -2.63
C ALA A 149 -16.80 -15.22 -1.94
N ALA A 150 -17.79 -14.32 -1.99
CA ALA A 150 -17.71 -13.03 -1.32
C ALA A 150 -17.58 -13.18 0.19
N ALA A 151 -18.35 -14.06 0.83
CA ALA A 151 -18.28 -14.29 2.26
C ALA A 151 -16.91 -14.84 2.72
N VAL A 152 -16.38 -15.84 2.01
CA VAL A 152 -15.06 -16.43 2.32
C VAL A 152 -13.95 -15.40 2.18
N LEU A 153 -13.93 -14.67 1.05
CA LEU A 153 -12.93 -13.63 0.81
C LEU A 153 -13.06 -12.46 1.79
N PHE A 154 -14.29 -12.11 2.21
CA PHE A 154 -14.54 -11.09 3.22
C PHE A 154 -13.96 -11.47 4.58
N VAL A 155 -14.20 -12.70 5.03
CA VAL A 155 -13.62 -13.18 6.30
C VAL A 155 -12.09 -13.18 6.23
N ALA A 156 -11.51 -13.68 5.13
CA ALA A 156 -10.05 -13.70 4.95
C ALA A 156 -9.43 -12.30 4.98
N THR A 157 -10.00 -11.36 4.23
CA THR A 157 -9.55 -9.95 4.20
C THR A 157 -9.77 -9.23 5.53
N ALA A 158 -10.87 -9.49 6.23
CA ALA A 158 -11.14 -8.88 7.54
C ALA A 158 -10.12 -9.34 8.60
N VAL A 159 -9.79 -10.63 8.62
CA VAL A 159 -8.76 -11.18 9.51
C VAL A 159 -7.40 -10.57 9.22
N ASP A 160 -6.99 -10.52 7.95
CA ASP A 160 -5.70 -9.95 7.56
C ASP A 160 -5.63 -8.43 7.84
N TRP A 161 -6.72 -7.72 7.59
CA TRP A 161 -6.85 -6.31 7.96
C TRP A 161 -6.64 -6.12 9.46
N ALA A 162 -7.31 -6.91 10.32
CA ALA A 162 -7.18 -6.80 11.76
C ALA A 162 -5.73 -7.05 12.23
N ILE A 163 -5.07 -8.07 11.68
CA ILE A 163 -3.65 -8.36 11.98
C ILE A 163 -2.76 -7.20 11.52
N THR A 164 -2.98 -6.70 10.30
CA THR A 164 -2.19 -5.60 9.72
C THR A 164 -2.33 -4.31 10.54
N GLN A 165 -3.54 -4.01 10.99
CA GLN A 165 -3.83 -2.86 11.85
C GLN A 165 -3.07 -2.94 13.18
N ALA A 166 -3.12 -4.09 13.86
CA ALA A 166 -2.35 -4.32 15.08
C ALA A 166 -0.82 -4.18 14.84
N GLY A 167 -0.35 -4.68 13.68
CA GLY A 167 1.04 -4.55 13.24
C GLY A 167 1.49 -3.10 13.05
N LEU A 168 0.66 -2.27 12.42
CA LEU A 168 0.96 -0.85 12.14
C LEU A 168 0.90 0.02 13.39
N HIS A 169 -0.10 -0.18 14.26
CA HIS A 169 -0.20 0.60 15.50
C HIS A 169 1.00 0.36 16.44
N SER A 170 1.43 -0.89 16.56
CA SER A 170 2.64 -1.23 17.33
C SER A 170 3.93 -0.74 16.66
N PHE A 171 3.93 -0.56 15.34
CA PHE A 171 5.10 -0.10 14.59
C PHE A 171 5.47 1.35 14.94
N ASP A 172 4.49 2.25 15.00
CA ASP A 172 4.71 3.65 15.37
C ASP A 172 5.36 3.79 16.75
N SER A 173 4.80 3.09 17.74
CA SER A 173 5.30 3.11 19.11
C SER A 173 6.74 2.59 19.22
N ARG A 174 7.07 1.58 18.42
CA ARG A 174 8.43 1.02 18.34
C ARG A 174 9.40 1.99 17.68
N LEU A 175 9.02 2.62 16.57
CA LEU A 175 9.83 3.64 15.90
C LEU A 175 10.11 4.85 16.82
N ALA A 176 9.11 5.33 17.57
CA ALA A 176 9.31 6.42 18.53
C ALA A 176 10.24 6.04 19.68
N ARG A 177 10.01 4.89 20.32
CA ARG A 177 10.85 4.42 21.43
C ARG A 177 12.32 4.35 21.02
N VAL A 178 12.57 3.93 19.79
CA VAL A 178 13.91 3.84 19.21
C VAL A 178 14.52 5.21 18.96
N SER A 179 13.77 6.12 18.33
CA SER A 179 14.27 7.47 18.08
C SER A 179 14.69 8.13 19.40
N GLU A 180 13.90 7.97 20.46
CA GLU A 180 14.23 8.48 21.80
C GLU A 180 15.43 7.77 22.42
N GLN A 181 15.52 6.43 22.35
CA GLN A 181 16.71 5.70 22.83
C GLN A 181 18.00 6.14 22.12
N ILE A 182 17.93 6.43 20.82
CA ILE A 182 19.07 6.94 20.04
C ILE A 182 19.42 8.36 20.48
N LYS A 183 18.44 9.25 20.65
CA LYS A 183 18.68 10.62 21.12
C LYS A 183 19.32 10.63 22.51
N MET A 184 18.79 9.84 23.44
CA MET A 184 19.33 9.73 24.80
C MET A 184 20.78 9.22 24.78
N ARG A 185 21.08 8.17 23.99
CA ARG A 185 22.45 7.67 23.88
C ARG A 185 23.42 8.63 23.17
N LYS A 186 22.93 9.46 22.24
CA LYS A 186 23.72 10.54 21.63
C LYS A 186 24.03 11.67 22.63
N LEU A 187 23.09 11.96 23.54
CA LEU A 187 23.25 12.99 24.58
C LEU A 187 24.14 12.51 25.73
N GLU A 188 24.09 11.21 26.06
CA GLU A 188 24.88 10.60 27.14
C GLU A 188 26.36 10.39 26.79
N GLN A 189 26.76 10.42 25.51
CA GLN A 189 28.15 10.19 25.10
C GLN A 189 28.62 11.11 23.97
N ILE A 190 29.47 12.08 24.30
CA ILE A 190 30.47 12.62 23.38
C ILE A 190 31.59 11.56 23.29
N GLU A 191 31.88 11.11 22.07
CA GLU A 191 33.11 10.40 21.66
C GLU A 191 33.28 8.90 22.06
N ALA A 192 32.47 8.02 21.46
CA ALA A 192 32.82 6.65 21.03
C ALA A 192 31.61 6.04 20.29
N ILE A 193 31.28 6.62 19.13
CA ILE A 193 29.89 6.73 18.65
C ILE A 193 29.39 5.56 17.78
N ASP A 194 30.25 4.82 17.08
CA ASP A 194 29.74 3.88 16.06
C ASP A 194 29.28 2.51 16.60
N THR A 195 30.04 1.87 17.48
CA THR A 195 29.79 0.47 17.87
C THR A 195 28.53 0.30 18.73
N ARG A 196 28.18 1.29 19.56
CA ARG A 196 26.99 1.22 20.44
C ARG A 196 25.69 1.61 19.73
N ILE A 197 25.77 2.47 18.72
CA ILE A 197 24.63 2.82 17.86
C ILE A 197 24.22 1.59 17.03
N ASP A 198 25.19 0.84 16.52
CA ASP A 198 24.90 -0.40 15.79
C ASP A 198 24.21 -1.45 16.66
N ILE A 199 24.63 -1.64 17.92
CA ILE A 199 23.96 -2.58 18.84
C ILE A 199 22.50 -2.16 19.13
N ALA A 200 22.24 -0.87 19.34
CA ALA A 200 20.87 -0.37 19.55
C ALA A 200 19.99 -0.62 18.32
N ASN A 201 20.54 -0.33 17.13
CA ASN A 201 19.85 -0.57 15.87
C ASN A 201 19.67 -2.08 15.57
N GLU A 202 20.58 -2.94 16.04
CA GLU A 202 20.45 -4.40 15.93
C GLU A 202 19.37 -4.97 16.85
N VAL A 203 19.29 -4.53 18.10
CA VAL A 203 18.23 -4.91 19.04
C VAL A 203 16.86 -4.49 18.48
N LEU A 204 16.80 -3.32 17.87
CA LEU A 204 15.64 -2.80 17.15
C LEU A 204 15.21 -3.72 16.01
N ALA A 205 16.12 -4.06 15.07
CA ALA A 205 15.79 -4.94 13.95
C ALA A 205 15.23 -6.28 14.44
N ARG A 206 15.77 -6.81 15.56
CA ARG A 206 15.26 -8.03 16.21
C ARG A 206 13.89 -7.85 16.87
N SER A 207 13.57 -6.68 17.39
CA SER A 207 12.28 -6.40 18.03
C SER A 207 11.11 -6.32 17.05
N LEU A 208 11.36 -5.94 15.79
CA LEU A 208 10.32 -5.82 14.76
C LEU A 208 9.69 -7.16 14.41
N SER A 209 8.36 -7.17 14.27
CA SER A 209 7.64 -8.35 13.78
C SER A 209 8.02 -8.66 12.34
N TRP A 210 7.73 -9.90 11.89
CA TRP A 210 7.96 -10.29 10.50
C TRP A 210 7.29 -9.32 9.51
N GLN A 211 6.03 -8.94 9.78
CA GLN A 211 5.29 -7.99 8.95
C GLN A 211 5.97 -6.62 8.88
N GLN A 212 6.44 -6.09 10.02
CA GLN A 212 7.11 -4.78 10.06
C GLN A 212 8.42 -4.79 9.27
N ARG A 213 9.22 -5.87 9.38
CA ARG A 213 10.44 -6.04 8.59
C ARG A 213 10.11 -6.12 7.10
N ARG A 214 9.05 -6.85 6.72
CA ARG A 214 8.54 -6.91 5.35
C ARG A 214 8.20 -5.50 4.86
N LEU A 215 7.41 -4.71 5.59
CA LEU A 215 7.04 -3.34 5.22
C LEU A 215 8.25 -2.43 4.95
N VAL A 216 9.27 -2.47 5.81
CA VAL A 216 10.50 -1.66 5.65
C VAL A 216 11.29 -2.03 4.38
N ARG A 217 11.26 -3.31 3.99
CA ARG A 217 11.91 -3.84 2.79
C ARG A 217 11.12 -3.46 1.53
N ILE A 218 9.81 -3.70 1.54
CA ILE A 218 8.95 -3.49 0.36
C ILE A 218 8.62 -2.03 0.12
N PHE A 219 8.84 -1.12 1.06
CA PHE A 219 8.67 0.32 0.83
C PHE A 219 10.03 1.03 1.02
N PRO A 220 10.84 1.17 -0.04
CA PRO A 220 12.19 1.75 0.08
C PRO A 220 12.18 3.24 0.42
N ARG A 221 11.06 3.92 0.12
CA ARG A 221 10.84 5.33 0.47
C ARG A 221 10.00 5.49 1.73
N LEU A 222 9.90 4.42 2.54
CA LEU A 222 9.25 4.50 3.83
C LEU A 222 10.04 5.45 4.73
N THR A 223 9.37 6.45 5.28
CA THR A 223 9.93 7.43 6.21
C THR A 223 9.01 7.59 7.42
N SER A 224 9.57 7.99 8.56
CA SER A 224 8.79 8.42 9.72
C SER A 224 8.95 9.94 9.88
N PRO A 225 7.86 10.71 10.06
CA PRO A 225 7.96 12.13 10.35
C PRO A 225 8.70 12.45 11.66
N ARG A 226 8.79 11.49 12.60
CA ARG A 226 9.50 11.68 13.88
C ARG A 226 11.03 11.63 13.72
N ASP A 227 11.51 10.74 12.86
CA ASP A 227 12.93 10.60 12.52
C ASP A 227 13.07 10.01 11.11
N PRO A 228 13.46 10.83 10.11
CA PRO A 228 13.58 10.39 8.72
C PRO A 228 14.61 9.28 8.50
N ASP A 229 15.63 9.19 9.37
CA ASP A 229 16.79 8.31 9.19
C ASP A 229 16.66 6.98 9.94
N VAL A 230 15.73 6.86 10.90
CA VAL A 230 15.55 5.59 11.65
C VAL A 230 15.21 4.44 10.71
N VAL A 231 14.30 4.65 9.76
CA VAL A 231 13.87 3.59 8.84
C VAL A 231 14.99 3.18 7.87
N SER A 232 15.75 4.14 7.36
CA SER A 232 16.87 3.87 6.45
C SER A 232 18.00 3.10 7.15
N ARG A 233 18.24 3.39 8.44
CA ARG A 233 19.16 2.62 9.29
C ARG A 233 18.70 1.18 9.50
N ILE A 234 17.44 0.97 9.88
CA ILE A 234 16.86 -0.38 10.04
C ILE A 234 17.03 -1.19 8.75
N ARG A 235 16.74 -0.58 7.60
CA ARG A 235 16.86 -1.25 6.30
C ARG A 235 18.27 -1.76 6.04
N ARG A 236 19.30 -0.93 6.25
CA ARG A 236 20.71 -1.33 6.08
C ARG A 236 21.08 -2.54 6.94
N ILE A 237 20.50 -2.66 8.14
CA ILE A 237 20.77 -3.79 9.04
C ILE A 237 20.08 -5.07 8.58
N LEU A 238 18.84 -4.95 8.07
CA LEU A 238 18.14 -6.10 7.49
C LEU A 238 18.90 -6.63 6.26
N GLU A 239 19.36 -5.74 5.38
CA GLU A 239 20.15 -6.08 4.19
C GLU A 239 21.47 -6.77 4.55
N ARG A 240 22.22 -6.26 5.56
CA ARG A 240 23.47 -6.87 6.04
C ARG A 240 23.28 -8.31 6.53
N ARG A 241 22.11 -8.66 7.04
CA ARG A 241 21.82 -9.99 7.60
C ARG A 241 21.22 -10.97 6.57
N GLY A 242 21.06 -10.56 5.32
CA GLY A 242 20.44 -11.40 4.29
C GLY A 242 18.94 -11.64 4.48
N TRP A 243 18.24 -10.73 5.17
CA TRP A 243 16.78 -10.74 5.32
C TRP A 243 16.08 -9.95 4.21
#